data_AF-A0AB35X4B3-F1
#
_entry.id   AF-A0AB35X4B3-F1
#
_cell.length_a   1.000
_cell.length_b   1.000
_cell.length_c   1.000
_cell.angle_alpha   90.00
_cell.angle_beta   90.00
_cell.angle_gamma   90.00
#
_symmetry.space_group_name_H-M   'P 1'
#
loop_
_entity.id
_entity.type
_entity.pdbx_description
1 polymer ?
#
loop_
_entity_poly.entity_id
_entity_poly.type
_entity_poly.pdbx_seq_one_letter_code
_entity_poly.pdbx_strand_id
1 'polypeptide(L)'
;MNLYITDPNGDLALQNGSRIVVEFDDGKTLELTDSPQPLPAEIPEGIHLWGGRMPSETDYTGCSQLNMIPVAANGMIISPRHENIIASGEIALFIASTEGDLRPVKENKLLIELSNGKTLEIMADYGKKGLLIWGGREPIAGLPLEELQKRTESLGIYPLASNVVHLFPYQLA
;
A
#
# COMPACT_ATOMS: atom_id res chain seq x y z
N MET A 1 -6.66 -9.18 5.57
CA MET A 1 -6.60 -8.94 4.11
C MET A 1 -6.17 -10.19 3.37
N ASN A 2 -6.55 -10.32 2.09
CA ASN A 2 -5.97 -11.28 1.16
C ASN A 2 -4.96 -10.55 0.25
N LEU A 3 -3.83 -11.18 -0.04
CA LEU A 3 -2.77 -10.63 -0.88
C LEU A 3 -2.68 -11.42 -2.18
N TYR A 4 -2.68 -10.72 -3.31
CA TYR A 4 -2.57 -11.33 -4.64
C TYR A 4 -1.44 -10.71 -5.44
N ILE A 5 -0.70 -11.56 -6.16
CA ILE A 5 0.20 -11.13 -7.23
C ILE A 5 -0.54 -11.32 -8.55
N THR A 6 -0.43 -10.32 -9.44
CA THR A 6 -0.94 -10.46 -10.80
C THR A 6 0.09 -11.20 -11.63
N ASP A 7 -0.28 -12.35 -12.21
CA ASP A 7 0.60 -13.11 -13.08
C ASP A 7 0.76 -12.43 -14.47
N PRO A 8 1.66 -12.91 -15.33
CA PRO A 8 1.84 -12.35 -16.67
C PRO A 8 0.61 -12.39 -17.58
N ASN A 9 -0.38 -13.24 -17.29
CA ASN A 9 -1.63 -13.34 -18.03
C ASN A 9 -2.72 -12.39 -17.49
N GLY A 10 -2.46 -11.75 -16.35
CA GLY A 10 -3.41 -10.87 -15.67
C GLY A 10 -4.23 -11.58 -14.58
N ASP A 11 -3.99 -12.87 -14.33
CA ASP A 11 -4.69 -13.64 -13.31
C ASP A 11 -4.15 -13.34 -11.90
N LEU A 12 -5.01 -13.46 -10.90
CA LEU A 12 -4.66 -13.18 -9.50
C LEU A 12 -4.26 -14.48 -8.78
N ALA A 13 -3.01 -14.55 -8.34
CA ALA A 13 -2.51 -15.65 -7.53
C ALA A 13 -2.48 -15.27 -6.05
N LEU A 14 -3.31 -15.93 -5.23
CA LEU A 14 -3.35 -15.73 -3.77
C LEU A 14 -2.00 -16.08 -3.14
N GLN A 15 -1.52 -15.20 -2.27
CA GLN A 15 -0.27 -15.33 -1.56
C GLN A 15 -0.50 -15.64 -0.08
N ASN A 16 0.35 -16.50 0.48
CA ASN A 16 0.36 -16.77 1.91
C ASN A 16 1.20 -15.69 2.62
N GLY A 17 0.52 -14.74 3.26
CA GLY A 17 1.11 -13.69 4.09
C GLY A 17 0.05 -12.74 4.60
N SER A 18 0.39 -11.96 5.63
CA SER A 18 -0.55 -11.04 6.29
C SER A 18 -0.05 -9.61 6.37
N ARG A 19 1.14 -9.32 5.82
CA ARG A 19 1.74 -7.99 5.80
C ARG A 19 2.61 -7.83 4.57
N ILE A 20 2.80 -6.60 4.15
CA ILE A 20 3.72 -6.25 3.06
C ILE A 20 4.81 -5.36 3.64
N VAL A 21 6.06 -5.70 3.33
CA VAL A 21 7.22 -4.87 3.69
C VAL A 21 7.80 -4.30 2.41
N VAL A 22 8.11 -3.01 2.45
CA VAL A 22 8.79 -2.29 1.39
C VAL A 22 10.14 -1.87 1.93
N GLU A 23 11.21 -2.21 1.22
CA GLU A 23 12.56 -1.75 1.54
C GLU A 23 13.04 -0.77 0.47
N PHE A 24 13.63 0.33 0.93
CA PHE A 24 14.23 1.38 0.10
C PHE A 24 15.74 1.19 0.07
N ASP A 25 16.40 1.68 -0.98
CA ASP A 25 17.86 1.55 -1.16
C ASP A 25 18.69 2.19 -0.03
N ASP A 26 18.13 3.19 0.66
CA ASP A 26 18.73 3.85 1.82
C ASP A 26 18.48 3.12 3.15
N GLY A 27 17.90 1.92 3.11
CA GLY A 27 17.61 1.07 4.26
C GLY A 27 16.36 1.46 5.05
N LYS A 28 15.63 2.51 4.66
CA LYS A 28 14.33 2.80 5.25
C LYS A 28 13.29 1.80 4.74
N THR A 29 12.19 1.69 5.48
CA THR A 29 11.13 0.74 5.16
C THR A 29 9.74 1.36 5.26
N LEU A 30 8.79 0.74 4.59
CA LEU A 30 7.37 0.85 4.90
C LEU A 30 6.84 -0.53 5.26
N GLU A 31 5.82 -0.59 6.11
CA GLU A 31 5.08 -1.84 6.36
C GLU A 31 3.57 -1.58 6.23
N LEU A 32 2.88 -2.44 5.48
CA LEU A 32 1.43 -2.41 5.33
C LEU A 32 0.82 -3.59 6.07
N THR A 33 -0.18 -3.31 6.91
CA THR A 33 -0.86 -4.29 7.75
C THR A 33 -2.36 -4.09 7.71
N ASP A 34 -3.12 -5.13 8.04
CA ASP A 34 -4.53 -4.96 8.36
C ASP A 34 -4.73 -3.87 9.44
N SER A 35 -5.82 -3.11 9.32
CA SER A 35 -6.21 -2.18 10.37
C SER A 35 -6.71 -2.95 11.61
N PRO A 36 -6.45 -2.47 12.83
CA PRO A 36 -6.94 -3.10 14.05
C PRO A 36 -8.46 -3.06 14.08
N GLN A 37 -9.07 -4.14 14.59
CA GLN A 37 -10.52 -4.28 14.70
C GLN A 37 -10.94 -4.33 16.17
N PRO A 38 -12.09 -3.71 16.53
CA PRO A 38 -12.96 -2.93 15.67
C PRO A 38 -12.39 -1.54 15.37
N LEU A 39 -12.60 -1.05 14.15
CA LEU A 39 -12.40 0.36 13.83
C LEU A 39 -13.51 1.25 14.43
N PRO A 40 -13.24 2.53 14.73
CA PRO A 40 -14.29 3.51 14.99
C PRO A 40 -15.33 3.52 13.86
N ALA A 41 -16.60 3.73 14.19
CA ALA A 41 -17.71 3.59 13.23
C ALA A 41 -17.59 4.52 12.01
N GLU A 42 -16.88 5.64 12.15
CA GLU A 42 -16.66 6.63 11.12
C GLU A 42 -15.48 6.30 10.19
N ILE A 43 -14.65 5.31 10.54
CA ILE A 43 -13.47 4.91 9.76
C ILE A 43 -13.82 3.67 8.94
N PRO A 44 -13.81 3.77 7.58
CA PRO A 44 -14.07 2.61 6.74
C PRO A 44 -12.98 1.54 6.87
N GLU A 45 -13.35 0.29 6.59
CA GLU A 45 -12.42 -0.84 6.48
C GLU A 45 -11.25 -0.48 5.54
N GLY A 46 -10.03 -0.77 5.97
CA GLY A 46 -8.82 -0.39 5.27
C GLY A 46 -7.57 -1.09 5.80
N ILE A 47 -6.41 -0.49 5.53
CA ILE A 47 -5.11 -0.95 6.00
C ILE A 47 -4.34 0.19 6.67
N HIS A 48 -3.41 -0.17 7.54
CA HIS A 48 -2.41 0.77 8.02
C HIS A 48 -1.16 0.69 7.16
N LEU A 49 -0.60 1.85 6.83
CA LEU A 49 0.75 1.98 6.29
C LEU A 49 1.62 2.70 7.30
N TRP A 50 2.70 2.04 7.70
CA TRP A 50 3.68 2.49 8.66
C TRP A 50 4.94 2.97 7.94
N GLY A 51 5.48 4.10 8.38
CA GLY A 51 6.83 4.54 8.08
C GLY A 51 7.80 3.86 9.01
N GLY A 52 8.58 2.92 8.49
CA GLY A 52 9.29 1.91 9.26
C GLY A 52 8.50 0.60 9.37
N ARG A 53 9.04 -0.33 10.16
CA ARG A 53 8.33 -1.56 10.54
C ARG A 53 7.22 -1.24 11.55
N MET A 54 6.15 -2.03 11.55
CA MET A 54 5.12 -1.94 12.58
C MET A 54 5.79 -2.19 13.95
N PRO A 55 5.66 -1.26 14.92
CA PRO A 55 6.28 -1.41 16.22
C PRO A 55 5.83 -2.68 16.93
N SER A 56 6.74 -3.32 17.68
CA SER A 56 6.39 -4.34 18.65
C SER A 56 6.34 -3.72 20.05
N GLU A 57 5.71 -4.37 21.03
CA GLU A 57 5.65 -3.88 22.42
C GLU A 57 7.04 -3.57 23.02
N THR A 58 8.08 -4.20 22.48
CA THR A 58 9.47 -4.11 22.97
C THR A 58 10.39 -3.32 22.05
N ASP A 59 9.95 -2.93 20.84
CA ASP A 59 10.80 -2.24 19.87
C ASP A 59 10.01 -1.19 19.08
N TYR A 60 10.35 0.07 19.34
CA TYR A 60 9.82 1.26 18.68
C TYR A 60 10.86 1.93 17.78
N THR A 61 12.01 1.29 17.56
CA THR A 61 13.08 1.85 16.72
C THR A 61 12.74 1.73 15.23
N GLY A 62 13.33 2.58 14.39
CA GLY A 62 13.12 2.53 12.94
C GLY A 62 11.86 3.23 12.41
N CYS A 63 11.08 3.91 13.26
CA CYS A 63 9.96 4.73 12.81
C CYS A 63 10.44 5.91 11.95
N SER A 64 9.77 6.15 10.83
CA SER A 64 10.05 7.26 9.91
C SER A 64 8.78 8.06 9.66
N GLN A 65 8.88 9.39 9.64
CA GLN A 65 7.78 10.20 9.14
C GLN A 65 7.45 9.81 7.71
N LEU A 66 6.20 10.01 7.28
CA LEU A 66 5.78 9.74 5.91
C LEU A 66 5.86 11.01 5.04
N ASN A 67 6.30 10.83 3.80
CA ASN A 67 6.07 11.76 2.70
C ASN A 67 4.94 11.21 1.83
N MET A 68 4.00 12.07 1.45
CA MET A 68 2.80 11.68 0.68
C MET A 68 2.60 12.65 -0.48
N ILE A 69 2.58 12.13 -1.70
CA ILE A 69 2.47 12.91 -2.94
C ILE A 69 1.21 12.44 -3.68
N PRO A 70 0.14 13.26 -3.73
CA PRO A 70 -1.06 12.92 -4.48
C PRO A 70 -0.74 12.81 -5.97
N VAL A 71 -1.25 11.76 -6.62
CA VAL A 71 -1.12 11.55 -8.07
C VAL A 71 -2.46 11.76 -8.77
N ALA A 72 -3.55 11.30 -8.14
CA ALA A 72 -4.93 11.46 -8.60
C ALA A 72 -5.90 11.28 -7.43
N ALA A 73 -7.21 11.44 -7.65
CA ALA A 73 -8.23 11.18 -6.63
C ALA A 73 -8.22 9.73 -6.10
N ASN A 74 -7.73 8.80 -6.91
CA ASN A 74 -7.58 7.38 -6.56
C ASN A 74 -6.14 6.97 -6.27
N GLY A 75 -5.15 7.88 -6.29
CA GLY A 75 -3.74 7.50 -6.31
C GLY A 75 -2.84 8.38 -5.45
N MET A 76 -1.95 7.75 -4.68
CA MET A 76 -0.98 8.41 -3.81
C MET A 76 0.37 7.70 -3.89
N ILE A 77 1.47 8.46 -3.95
CA ILE A 77 2.81 7.93 -3.71
C ILE A 77 3.16 8.19 -2.25
N ILE A 78 3.60 7.14 -1.55
CA ILE A 78 4.01 7.21 -0.15
C ILE A 78 5.44 6.69 -0.01
N SER A 79 6.27 7.44 0.70
CA SER A 79 7.64 7.05 1.06
C SER A 79 7.95 7.44 2.50
N PRO A 80 8.97 6.84 3.13
CA PRO A 80 9.59 7.41 4.31
C PRO A 80 10.05 8.84 4.01
N ARG A 81 10.17 9.68 5.03
CA ARG A 81 10.68 11.03 4.86
C ARG A 81 12.18 10.95 4.56
N HIS A 82 12.55 11.50 3.41
CA HIS A 82 13.95 11.73 3.02
C HIS A 82 14.19 13.24 2.97
N GLU A 83 15.44 13.68 3.24
CA GLU A 83 15.81 15.10 3.10
C GLU A 83 15.78 15.55 1.63
N ASN A 84 16.00 14.61 0.70
CA ASN A 84 15.97 14.83 -0.73
C ASN A 84 14.66 14.28 -1.32
N ILE A 85 13.75 15.16 -1.74
CA ILE A 85 12.36 14.83 -2.14
C ILE A 85 12.29 14.37 -3.61
N ILE A 86 13.41 14.43 -4.35
CA ILE A 86 13.43 14.25 -5.81
C ILE A 86 13.23 12.79 -6.23
N ALA A 87 13.81 11.84 -5.49
CA ALA A 87 13.66 10.40 -5.70
C ALA A 87 13.95 9.67 -4.39
N SER A 88 13.16 8.64 -4.09
CA SER A 88 13.34 7.75 -2.93
C SER A 88 14.21 6.53 -3.25
N GLY A 89 14.68 6.40 -4.50
CA GLY A 89 15.47 5.25 -4.93
C GLY A 89 14.62 4.08 -5.42
N GLU A 90 15.29 2.95 -5.71
CA GLU A 90 14.61 1.69 -6.00
C GLU A 90 13.93 1.16 -4.73
N ILE A 91 12.79 0.48 -4.91
CA ILE A 91 12.14 -0.23 -3.81
C ILE A 91 12.06 -1.72 -4.10
N ALA A 92 12.15 -2.52 -3.04
CA ALA A 92 11.89 -3.95 -3.08
C ALA A 92 10.63 -4.25 -2.26
N LEU A 93 9.72 -5.04 -2.85
CA LEU A 93 8.46 -5.45 -2.24
C LEU A 93 8.56 -6.88 -1.70
N PHE A 94 8.08 -7.08 -0.48
CA PHE A 94 8.07 -8.38 0.18
C PHE A 94 6.72 -8.65 0.80
N ILE A 95 6.30 -9.92 0.74
CA ILE A 95 5.19 -10.43 1.54
C ILE A 95 5.79 -11.10 2.77
N ALA A 96 5.40 -10.61 3.95
CA ALA A 96 5.82 -11.20 5.21
C ALA A 96 4.85 -12.31 5.63
N SER A 97 5.40 -13.47 5.97
CA SER A 97 4.65 -14.55 6.60
C SER A 97 4.33 -14.22 8.07
N THR A 98 3.48 -15.02 8.69
CA THR A 98 3.18 -14.92 10.14
C THR A 98 4.41 -15.14 11.02
N GLU A 99 5.42 -15.87 10.52
CA GLU A 99 6.67 -16.18 11.23
C GLU A 99 7.75 -15.11 11.01
N GLY A 100 7.48 -14.11 10.16
CA GLY A 100 8.39 -12.98 9.88
C GLY A 100 9.25 -13.16 8.64
N ASP A 101 9.25 -14.34 8.01
CA ASP A 101 9.97 -14.56 6.75
C ASP A 101 9.47 -13.64 5.64
N LEU A 102 10.40 -12.96 4.97
CA LEU A 102 10.14 -12.07 3.85
C LEU A 102 10.29 -12.81 2.52
N ARG A 103 9.21 -12.84 1.73
CA ARG A 103 9.21 -13.40 0.37
C ARG A 103 9.20 -12.27 -0.66
N PRO A 104 10.21 -12.16 -1.53
CA PRO A 104 10.26 -11.09 -2.52
C PRO A 104 9.17 -11.23 -3.56
N VAL A 105 8.60 -10.10 -3.98
CA VAL A 105 7.61 -10.00 -5.05
C VAL A 105 8.31 -9.54 -6.31
N LYS A 106 8.27 -10.35 -7.37
CA LYS A 106 9.05 -10.08 -8.60
C LYS A 106 8.37 -9.09 -9.53
N GLU A 107 7.05 -9.12 -9.58
CA GLU A 107 6.23 -8.34 -10.50
C GLU A 107 6.06 -6.87 -10.05
N ASN A 108 6.66 -6.48 -8.91
CA ASN A 108 6.57 -5.15 -8.29
C ASN A 108 5.14 -4.59 -8.16
N LYS A 109 4.13 -5.48 -8.17
CA LYS A 109 2.72 -5.14 -8.17
C LYS A 109 1.95 -6.13 -7.31
N LEU A 110 1.17 -5.62 -6.37
CA LEU A 110 0.35 -6.41 -5.47
C LEU A 110 -1.07 -5.85 -5.41
N LEU A 111 -2.04 -6.74 -5.37
CA LEU A 111 -3.42 -6.42 -5.05
C LEU A 111 -3.73 -6.87 -3.63
N ILE A 112 -4.29 -5.98 -2.86
CA ILE A 112 -4.78 -6.21 -1.50
C ILE A 112 -6.30 -6.22 -1.59
N GLU A 113 -6.93 -7.30 -1.15
CA GLU A 113 -8.38 -7.38 -0.98
C GLU A 113 -8.72 -7.30 0.52
N LEU A 114 -9.61 -6.39 0.84
CA LEU A 114 -10.10 -6.14 2.19
C LEU A 114 -11.26 -7.10 2.52
N SER A 115 -11.61 -7.21 3.80
CA SER A 115 -12.69 -8.11 4.25
C SER A 115 -14.06 -7.76 3.65
N ASN A 116 -14.26 -6.51 3.24
CA ASN A 116 -15.47 -6.01 2.58
C ASN A 116 -15.47 -6.20 1.05
N GLY A 117 -14.46 -6.89 0.49
CA GLY A 117 -14.31 -7.14 -0.95
C GLY A 117 -13.77 -5.97 -1.77
N LYS A 118 -13.53 -4.81 -1.16
CA LYS A 118 -12.86 -3.68 -1.82
C LYS A 118 -11.36 -3.96 -1.95
N THR A 119 -10.71 -3.24 -2.86
CA THR A 119 -9.30 -3.51 -3.18
C THR A 119 -8.40 -2.28 -3.16
N LEU A 120 -7.13 -2.50 -2.84
CA LEU A 120 -6.05 -1.54 -3.01
C LEU A 120 -4.95 -2.18 -3.85
N GLU A 121 -4.45 -1.50 -4.86
CA GLU A 121 -3.33 -1.97 -5.67
C GLU A 121 -2.08 -1.14 -5.36
N ILE A 122 -0.97 -1.82 -5.11
CA ILE A 122 0.31 -1.18 -4.79
C ILE A 122 1.40 -1.59 -5.76
N MET A 123 2.35 -0.69 -5.99
CA MET A 123 3.51 -0.94 -6.84
C MET A 123 4.62 0.08 -6.60
N ALA A 124 5.80 -0.18 -7.15
CA ALA A 124 6.83 0.85 -7.26
C ALA A 124 6.34 2.00 -8.15
N ASP A 125 6.57 3.24 -7.70
CA ASP A 125 6.32 4.42 -8.53
C ASP A 125 7.25 4.44 -9.75
N TYR A 126 6.69 4.77 -10.92
CA TYR A 126 7.43 4.89 -12.18
C TYR A 126 8.57 5.90 -12.13
N GLY A 127 8.40 6.97 -11.34
CA GLY A 127 9.39 8.01 -11.11
C GLY A 127 10.36 7.71 -9.96
N LYS A 128 10.27 6.53 -9.33
CA LYS A 128 11.08 6.13 -8.16
C LYS A 128 10.96 7.09 -6.98
N LYS A 129 9.75 7.56 -6.71
CA LYS A 129 9.44 8.49 -5.60
C LYS A 129 8.86 7.80 -4.37
N GLY A 130 8.51 6.51 -4.48
CA GLY A 130 8.07 5.68 -3.37
C GLY A 130 7.18 4.53 -3.79
N LEU A 131 6.35 4.09 -2.85
CA LEU A 131 5.28 3.13 -3.08
C LEU A 131 4.07 3.87 -3.64
N LEU A 132 3.67 3.55 -4.86
CA LEU A 132 2.44 4.02 -5.47
C LEU A 132 1.28 3.12 -5.02
N ILE A 133 0.20 3.73 -4.55
CA ILE A 133 -0.99 3.07 -4.01
C ILE A 133 -2.22 3.60 -4.73
N TRP A 134 -3.08 2.70 -5.19
CA TRP A 134 -4.34 3.00 -5.86
C TRP A 134 -5.53 2.48 -5.05
N GLY A 135 -6.59 3.29 -4.97
CA GLY A 135 -7.95 2.82 -4.63
C GLY A 135 -8.51 1.98 -5.78
N GLY A 136 -8.88 0.73 -5.49
CA GLY A 136 -9.15 -0.26 -6.52
C GLY A 136 -7.85 -0.68 -7.22
N ARG A 137 -7.87 -0.73 -8.56
CA ARG A 137 -6.69 -1.00 -9.38
C ARG A 137 -6.17 0.28 -10.04
N GLU A 138 -4.93 0.24 -10.51
CA GLU A 138 -4.36 1.26 -11.39
C GLU A 138 -5.25 1.50 -12.62
N PRO A 139 -5.50 2.77 -12.99
CA PRO A 139 -6.23 3.10 -14.21
C PRO A 139 -5.43 2.73 -15.47
N ILE A 140 -6.07 2.09 -16.45
CA ILE A 140 -5.45 1.71 -17.72
C ILE A 140 -5.92 2.66 -18.82
N ALA A 141 -4.98 3.36 -19.45
CA ALA A 141 -5.28 4.27 -20.55
C ALA A 141 -5.96 3.55 -21.72
N GLY A 142 -7.01 4.16 -22.28
CA GLY A 142 -7.74 3.62 -23.42
C GLY A 142 -8.87 2.63 -23.08
N LEU A 143 -9.05 2.25 -21.81
CA LEU A 143 -10.26 1.52 -21.40
C LEU A 143 -11.51 2.41 -21.51
N PRO A 144 -12.68 1.84 -21.84
CA PRO A 144 -13.96 2.54 -21.75
C PRO A 144 -14.21 3.07 -20.33
N LEU A 145 -14.91 4.21 -20.23
CA LEU A 145 -15.21 4.85 -18.94
C LEU A 145 -15.91 3.90 -17.96
N GLU A 146 -16.85 3.09 -18.44
CA GLU A 146 -17.57 2.11 -17.62
C GLU A 146 -16.63 1.06 -17.00
N GLU A 147 -15.65 0.60 -17.76
CA GLU A 147 -14.65 -0.36 -17.28
C GLU A 147 -13.65 0.29 -16.32
N LEU A 148 -13.29 1.56 -16.55
CA LEU A 148 -12.51 2.34 -15.59
C LEU A 148 -13.25 2.50 -14.26
N GLN A 149 -14.54 2.83 -14.28
CA GLN A 149 -15.37 3.00 -13.08
C GLN A 149 -15.51 1.71 -12.26
N LYS A 150 -15.58 0.54 -12.92
CA LYS A 150 -15.62 -0.76 -12.23
C LYS A 150 -14.27 -1.12 -11.58
N ARG A 151 -13.18 -0.62 -12.16
CA ARG A 151 -11.81 -0.98 -11.80
C ARG A 151 -11.21 -0.08 -10.70
N THR A 152 -11.59 1.20 -10.68
CA THR A 152 -10.98 2.22 -9.80
C THR A 152 -11.94 2.69 -8.73
N GLU A 153 -11.42 2.94 -7.52
CA GLU A 153 -12.13 3.63 -6.45
C GLU A 153 -11.30 4.84 -6.00
N SER A 154 -11.91 5.87 -5.42
CA SER A 154 -11.10 6.95 -4.83
C SER A 154 -10.27 6.40 -3.67
N LEU A 155 -9.16 7.03 -3.34
CA LEU A 155 -8.33 6.60 -2.21
C LEU A 155 -8.62 7.52 -1.02
N GLY A 156 -9.26 6.97 0.00
CA GLY A 156 -9.44 7.62 1.28
C GLY A 156 -8.19 7.47 2.14
N ILE A 157 -7.85 8.54 2.86
CA ILE A 157 -6.65 8.60 3.71
C ILE A 157 -7.04 9.26 5.04
N TYR A 158 -6.71 8.59 6.13
CA TYR A 158 -6.92 9.09 7.47
C TYR A 158 -5.58 9.06 8.23
N PRO A 159 -4.93 10.21 8.47
CA PRO A 159 -3.69 10.26 9.23
C PRO A 159 -3.91 9.86 10.69
N LEU A 160 -3.14 8.88 11.17
CA LEU A 160 -3.22 8.41 12.56
C LEU A 160 -2.08 8.97 13.41
N ALA A 161 -0.89 9.06 12.83
CA ALA A 161 0.31 9.61 13.46
C ALA A 161 1.28 10.11 12.37
N SER A 162 2.40 10.71 12.79
CA SER A 162 3.41 11.23 11.83
C SER A 162 4.04 10.15 10.94
N ASN A 163 4.04 8.90 11.40
CA ASN A 163 4.58 7.73 10.73
C ASN A 163 3.50 6.71 10.36
N VAL A 164 2.20 7.02 10.50
CA VAL A 164 1.13 6.05 10.24
C VAL A 164 -0.06 6.71 9.60
N VAL A 165 -0.54 6.11 8.51
CA VAL A 165 -1.79 6.49 7.86
C VAL A 165 -2.69 5.27 7.68
N HIS A 166 -3.99 5.48 7.81
CA HIS A 166 -5.00 4.51 7.42
C HIS A 166 -5.45 4.79 5.98
N LEU A 167 -5.46 3.77 5.14
CA LEU A 167 -5.77 3.83 3.72
C LEU A 167 -6.97 2.94 3.42
N PHE A 168 -7.94 3.46 2.68
CA PHE A 168 -9.16 2.73 2.37
C PHE A 168 -9.72 3.11 0.99
N PRO A 169 -10.32 2.17 0.23
CA PRO A 169 -11.01 2.50 -1.00
C PRO A 169 -12.33 3.22 -0.68
N TYR A 170 -12.43 4.43 -1.21
CA TYR A 170 -13.53 5.34 -0.97
C TYR A 170 -14.39 5.47 -2.23
N GLN A 171 -15.70 5.41 -2.01
CA GLN A 171 -16.68 5.68 -3.05
C GLN A 171 -17.52 6.86 -2.56
N LEU A 172 -17.60 7.91 -3.38
CA LEU A 172 -18.55 8.99 -3.14
C LEU A 172 -19.96 8.41 -3.27
N ALA A 173 -20.75 8.54 -2.20
CA ALA A 173 -22.15 8.16 -2.17
C ALA A 173 -23.02 9.11 -3.01
#